data_AF-A0A965L357-F1
#
_entry.id   AF-A0A965L357-F1
#
_cell.length_a   1.000
_cell.length_b   1.000
_cell.length_c   1.000
_cell.angle_alpha   90.00
_cell.angle_beta   90.00
_cell.angle_gamma   90.00
#
_symmetry.space_group_name_H-M   'P 1'
#
loop_
_entity.id
_entity.type
_entity.pdbx_description
1 polymer ?
#
loop_
_entity_poly.entity_id
_entity_poly.type
_entity_poly.pdbx_seq_one_letter_code
_entity_poly.pdbx_strand_id
1 'polypeptide(L)'
;KDSDLAGYNSDRFDIPLLAEELLRAGVDFEMKGRVSVDVQTVFHKKEERTLSAALKFYCGEDLVNAHSAEADTMATYEILKAQLDRYSDLENDMKALSEFTTRKKNADFAGMIAFDEDGDEVFNFGKHKGIKVNAVLEAEPGYYSWIQNADFPLYTKKILTAIKLRKLNTK
;
A
#
# COMPACT_ATOMS: atom_id res chain seq x y z
N LYS A 1 15.79 31.19 26.04
CA LYS A 1 15.50 31.79 24.73
C LYS A 1 16.29 31.07 23.63
N ASP A 2 16.78 29.85 23.95
CA ASP A 2 17.99 29.21 23.40
C ASP A 2 17.75 27.70 23.33
N SER A 3 16.50 27.31 23.08
CA SER A 3 16.07 25.91 23.03
C SER A 3 15.83 25.53 21.58
N ASP A 4 16.42 24.40 21.20
CA ASP A 4 16.11 23.71 19.96
C ASP A 4 14.73 23.05 20.05
N LEU A 5 14.14 22.79 18.89
CA LEU A 5 12.84 22.13 18.79
C LEU A 5 13.04 20.65 18.49
N ALA A 6 12.29 19.79 19.16
CA ALA A 6 12.30 18.37 18.86
C ALA A 6 10.89 17.81 18.97
N GLY A 7 10.56 16.88 18.07
CA GLY A 7 9.28 16.19 18.08
C GLY A 7 9.26 15.03 17.10
N TYR A 8 8.10 14.40 16.96
CA TYR A 8 7.91 13.26 16.07
C TYR A 8 7.05 13.71 14.88
N ASN A 9 7.63 13.71 13.66
CA ASN A 9 7.04 14.34 12.47
C ASN A 9 6.89 15.87 12.61
N SER A 10 7.68 16.48 13.49
CA SER A 10 7.55 17.88 13.87
C SER A 10 7.96 18.84 12.77
N ASP A 11 8.93 18.47 11.94
CA ASP A 11 9.38 19.33 10.83
C ASP A 11 8.28 19.48 9.77
N ARG A 12 7.38 18.50 9.65
CA ARG A 12 6.27 18.50 8.67
C ARG A 12 4.94 18.97 9.25
N PHE A 13 4.79 19.00 10.57
CA PHE A 13 3.50 19.30 11.21
C PHE A 13 3.61 20.35 12.31
N ASP A 14 4.21 19.99 13.45
CA ASP A 14 4.17 20.82 14.66
C ASP A 14 4.88 22.16 14.50
N ILE A 15 6.08 22.18 13.91
CA ILE A 15 6.87 23.42 13.73
C ILE A 15 6.19 24.35 12.72
N PRO A 16 5.75 23.88 11.53
CA PRO A 16 4.95 24.71 10.63
C PRO A 16 3.67 25.25 11.29
N LEU A 17 2.91 24.39 12.00
CA LEU A 17 1.68 24.82 12.68
C LEU A 17 1.97 25.86 13.77
N LEU A 18 2.99 25.64 14.60
CA LEU A 18 3.41 26.56 15.65
C LEU A 18 3.82 27.92 15.06
N ALA A 19 4.59 27.92 13.97
CA ALA A 19 4.99 29.15 13.29
C ALA A 19 3.76 29.94 12.82
N GLU A 20 2.80 29.28 12.17
CA GLU A 20 1.57 29.91 11.68
C GLU A 20 0.71 30.51 12.82
N GLU A 21 0.56 29.79 13.94
CA GLU A 21 -0.25 30.27 15.07
C GLU A 21 0.44 31.40 15.84
N LEU A 22 1.77 31.37 15.99
CA LEU A 22 2.52 32.47 16.60
C LEU A 22 2.42 33.74 15.76
N LEU A 23 2.61 33.63 14.45
CA LEU A 23 2.45 34.75 13.53
C LEU A 23 1.03 35.32 13.56
N ARG A 24 0.00 34.46 13.65
CA ARG A 24 -1.41 34.89 13.78
C ARG A 24 -1.67 35.64 15.09
N ALA A 25 -0.97 35.29 16.17
CA ALA A 25 -1.04 35.97 17.45
C ALA A 25 -0.20 37.27 17.51
N GLY A 26 0.46 37.65 16.40
CA GLY A 26 1.36 38.81 16.37
C GLY A 26 2.69 38.58 17.09
N VAL A 27 3.06 37.32 17.35
CA VAL A 27 4.33 36.93 17.94
C VAL A 27 5.29 36.58 16.80
N ASP A 28 6.38 37.34 16.70
CA ASP A 28 7.43 37.05 15.72
C ASP A 28 8.12 35.73 16.06
N PHE A 29 8.24 34.85 15.08
CA PHE A 29 8.84 33.52 15.22
C PHE A 29 9.91 33.33 14.15
N GLU A 30 11.14 33.08 14.59
CA GLU A 30 12.28 32.79 13.72
C GLU A 30 12.98 31.49 14.13
N MET A 31 13.39 30.69 13.15
CA MET A 31 14.26 29.54 13.37
C MET A 31 15.75 29.93 13.38
N LYS A 32 16.08 31.21 13.19
CA LYS A 32 17.46 31.68 13.15
C LYS A 32 18.14 31.41 14.50
N GLY A 33 19.23 30.64 14.48
CA GLY A 33 19.97 30.25 15.68
C GLY A 33 19.33 29.11 16.49
N ARG A 34 18.31 28.43 15.95
CA ARG A 34 17.71 27.21 16.49
C ARG A 34 17.86 26.09 15.47
N VAL A 35 17.99 24.86 15.94
CA VAL A 35 17.83 23.67 15.09
C VAL A 35 16.56 22.92 15.46
N SER A 36 16.09 22.09 14.53
CA SER A 36 15.04 21.12 14.79
C SER A 36 15.57 19.69 14.69
N VAL A 37 15.03 18.81 15.53
CA VAL A 37 15.28 17.37 15.50
C VAL A 37 13.95 16.65 15.34
N ASP A 38 13.71 16.12 14.14
CA ASP A 38 12.58 15.23 13.88
C ASP A 38 12.95 13.76 14.14
N VAL A 39 12.40 13.22 15.23
CA VAL A 39 12.61 11.84 15.67
C VAL A 39 12.04 10.83 14.65
N GLN A 40 10.98 11.16 13.93
CA GLN A 40 10.44 10.29 12.87
C GLN A 40 11.46 10.11 11.75
N THR A 41 12.16 11.19 11.38
CA THR A 41 13.20 11.12 10.34
C THR A 41 14.35 10.20 10.77
N VAL A 42 14.74 10.21 12.05
CA VAL A 42 15.75 9.28 12.57
C VAL A 42 15.25 7.84 12.46
N PHE A 43 14.03 7.56 12.92
CA PHE A 43 13.43 6.23 12.84
C PHE A 43 13.40 5.72 11.39
N HIS A 44 12.87 6.48 10.44
CA HIS A 44 12.79 6.05 9.03
C HIS A 44 14.17 5.82 8.38
N LYS A 45 15.20 6.57 8.78
CA LYS A 45 16.57 6.39 8.28
C LYS A 45 17.31 5.21 8.92
N LYS A 46 16.92 4.79 10.12
CA LYS A 46 17.54 3.68 10.84
C LYS A 46 16.79 2.37 10.64
N GLU A 47 15.48 2.45 10.46
CA GLU A 47 14.57 1.32 10.27
C GLU A 47 13.94 1.39 8.87
N GLU A 48 14.80 1.29 7.85
CA GLU A 48 14.36 1.35 6.46
C GLU A 48 13.45 0.16 6.10
N ARG A 49 12.45 0.41 5.25
CA ARG A 49 11.53 -0.63 4.77
C ARG A 49 11.97 -1.17 3.41
N THR A 50 13.18 -1.70 3.37
CA THR A 50 13.81 -2.28 2.17
C THR A 50 14.11 -3.77 2.37
N LEU A 51 14.29 -4.52 1.28
CA LEU A 51 14.65 -5.94 1.34
C LEU A 51 15.97 -6.13 2.10
N SER A 52 16.98 -5.29 1.82
CA SER A 52 18.29 -5.34 2.50
C SER A 52 18.18 -5.08 3.99
N ALA A 53 17.38 -4.08 4.40
CA ALA A 53 17.17 -3.79 5.82
C ALA A 53 16.41 -4.94 6.52
N ALA A 54 15.42 -5.53 5.86
CA ALA A 54 14.71 -6.70 6.38
C ALA A 54 15.65 -7.91 6.53
N LEU A 55 16.48 -8.21 5.52
CA LEU A 55 17.47 -9.28 5.60
C LEU A 55 18.44 -9.06 6.76
N LYS A 56 18.93 -7.83 6.92
CA LYS A 56 19.81 -7.48 8.03
C LYS A 56 19.14 -7.66 9.39
N PHE A 57 17.89 -7.23 9.52
CA PHE A 57 17.14 -7.25 10.77
C PHE A 57 16.69 -8.66 11.20
N TYR A 58 16.27 -9.49 10.24
CA TYR A 58 15.77 -10.83 10.52
C TYR A 58 16.89 -11.87 10.53
N CYS A 59 17.86 -11.77 9.62
CA CYS A 59 18.87 -12.80 9.39
C CYS A 59 20.30 -12.35 9.81
N GLY A 60 20.54 -11.06 10.05
CA GLY A 60 21.87 -10.53 10.39
C GLY A 60 22.81 -10.37 9.19
N GLU A 61 22.31 -10.65 7.98
CA GLU A 61 23.10 -10.70 6.75
C GLU A 61 22.99 -9.42 5.93
N ASP A 62 24.03 -9.12 5.14
CA ASP A 62 24.01 -8.03 4.17
C ASP A 62 23.63 -8.56 2.79
N LEU A 63 22.75 -7.86 2.07
CA LEU A 63 22.33 -8.27 0.72
C LEU A 63 23.44 -7.96 -0.29
N VAL A 64 24.17 -8.99 -0.72
CA VAL A 64 25.19 -8.91 -1.77
C VAL A 64 24.55 -9.18 -3.13
N ASN A 65 24.99 -8.48 -4.20
CA ASN A 65 24.41 -8.58 -5.55
C ASN A 65 22.89 -8.30 -5.60
N ALA A 66 22.45 -7.31 -4.82
CA ALA A 66 21.10 -6.76 -4.88
C ALA A 66 20.72 -6.45 -6.33
N HIS A 67 19.45 -6.68 -6.69
CA HIS A 67 18.89 -6.58 -8.06
C HIS A 67 19.12 -7.78 -8.98
N SER A 68 19.84 -8.81 -8.55
CA SER A 68 19.74 -10.12 -9.21
C SER A 68 18.51 -10.86 -8.71
N ALA A 69 17.71 -11.41 -9.64
CA ALA A 69 16.47 -12.10 -9.29
C ALA A 69 16.70 -13.27 -8.30
N GLU A 70 17.85 -13.95 -8.42
CA GLU A 70 18.24 -15.04 -7.53
C GLU A 70 18.54 -14.54 -6.11
N ALA A 71 19.38 -13.51 -5.96
CA ALA A 71 19.71 -12.97 -4.63
C ALA A 71 18.46 -12.42 -3.93
N ASP A 72 17.61 -11.70 -4.66
CA ASP A 72 16.36 -11.14 -4.11
C ASP A 72 15.39 -12.26 -3.69
N THR A 73 15.32 -13.36 -4.46
CA THR A 73 14.50 -14.54 -4.14
C THR A 73 15.02 -15.24 -2.88
N MET A 74 16.34 -15.47 -2.78
CA MET A 74 16.94 -16.13 -1.63
C MET A 74 16.78 -15.30 -0.36
N ALA A 75 17.02 -13.99 -0.44
CA ALA A 75 16.82 -13.09 0.69
C ALA A 75 15.36 -13.09 1.16
N THR A 76 14.40 -13.08 0.23
CA THR A 76 12.96 -13.14 0.57
C THR A 76 12.62 -14.44 1.29
N TYR A 77 13.17 -15.58 0.82
CA TYR A 77 12.95 -16.88 1.46
C TYR A 77 13.51 -16.94 2.89
N GLU A 78 14.75 -16.49 3.08
CA GLU A 78 15.38 -16.49 4.41
C GLU A 78 14.68 -15.53 5.38
N ILE A 79 14.23 -14.36 4.90
CA ILE A 79 13.41 -13.44 5.70
C ILE A 79 12.12 -14.10 6.15
N LEU A 80 11.38 -14.78 5.25
CA LEU A 80 10.12 -15.44 5.62
C LEU A 80 10.34 -16.52 6.67
N LYS A 81 11.39 -17.33 6.53
CA LYS A 81 11.76 -18.33 7.55
C LYS A 81 12.03 -17.68 8.91
N ALA A 82 12.85 -16.65 8.93
CA ALA A 82 13.16 -15.92 10.17
C ALA A 82 11.94 -15.23 10.78
N GLN A 83 10.97 -14.77 9.97
CA GLN A 83 9.70 -14.24 10.45
C GLN A 83 8.85 -15.34 11.12
N LEU A 84 8.75 -16.51 10.49
CA LEU A 84 8.02 -17.66 11.04
C LEU A 84 8.65 -18.17 12.36
N ASP A 85 9.98 -18.14 12.46
CA ASP A 85 10.69 -18.50 13.70
C ASP A 85 10.52 -17.45 14.81
N ARG A 86 10.41 -16.17 14.44
CA ARG A 86 10.31 -15.05 15.39
C ARG A 86 8.90 -14.82 15.92
N TYR A 87 7.88 -14.98 15.07
CA TYR A 87 6.49 -14.64 15.39
C TYR A 87 5.66 -15.90 15.61
N SER A 88 5.37 -16.22 16.88
CA SER A 88 4.58 -17.41 17.25
C SER A 88 3.12 -17.34 16.81
N ASP A 89 2.61 -16.14 16.53
CA ASP A 89 1.28 -15.88 16.01
C ASP A 89 1.22 -15.91 14.47
N LEU A 90 2.35 -16.10 13.79
CA LEU A 90 2.41 -16.27 12.35
C LEU A 90 2.35 -17.76 12.01
N GLU A 91 1.18 -18.23 11.59
CA GLU A 91 0.99 -19.64 11.23
C GLU A 91 1.78 -20.00 9.97
N ASN A 92 2.56 -21.09 10.05
CA ASN A 92 3.31 -21.63 8.91
C ASN A 92 2.42 -22.45 7.97
N ASP A 93 1.39 -21.81 7.43
CA ASP A 93 0.49 -22.36 6.42
C ASP A 93 0.27 -21.32 5.32
N MET A 94 0.33 -21.76 4.06
CA MET A 94 0.25 -20.85 2.92
C MET A 94 -1.10 -20.12 2.81
N LYS A 95 -2.21 -20.74 3.25
CA LYS A 95 -3.51 -20.07 3.23
C LYS A 95 -3.58 -19.04 4.35
N ALA A 96 -3.15 -19.39 5.56
CA ALA A 96 -3.09 -18.47 6.69
C ALA A 96 -2.19 -17.26 6.38
N LEU A 97 -1.00 -17.47 5.83
CA LEU A 97 -0.08 -16.42 5.40
C LEU A 97 -0.68 -15.55 4.28
N SER A 98 -1.35 -16.17 3.31
CA SER A 98 -2.04 -15.45 2.24
C SER A 98 -3.14 -14.55 2.79
N GLU A 99 -3.94 -15.04 3.74
CA GLU A 99 -4.97 -14.26 4.41
C GLU A 99 -4.36 -13.11 5.23
N PHE A 100 -3.34 -13.39 6.03
CA PHE A 100 -2.63 -12.40 6.85
C PHE A 100 -2.03 -11.25 6.03
N THR A 101 -1.52 -11.56 4.84
CA THR A 101 -0.88 -10.55 3.95
C THR A 101 -1.88 -9.82 3.05
N THR A 102 -3.11 -10.31 2.91
CA THR A 102 -4.13 -9.72 2.05
C THR A 102 -4.74 -8.46 2.69
N ARG A 103 -4.43 -7.29 2.13
CA ARG A 103 -4.97 -6.00 2.63
C ARG A 103 -6.37 -5.65 2.12
N LYS A 104 -6.74 -6.08 0.91
CA LYS A 104 -8.02 -5.77 0.25
C LYS A 104 -8.46 -6.94 -0.63
N LYS A 105 -9.74 -7.31 -0.54
CA LYS A 105 -10.36 -8.32 -1.41
C LYS A 105 -10.72 -7.69 -2.76
N ASN A 106 -9.82 -7.83 -3.73
CA ASN A 106 -10.08 -7.45 -5.11
C ASN A 106 -10.34 -8.70 -5.96
N ALA A 107 -11.22 -8.58 -6.95
CA ALA A 107 -11.44 -9.62 -7.95
C ALA A 107 -10.30 -9.67 -8.97
N ASP A 108 -9.58 -8.55 -9.15
CA ASP A 108 -8.40 -8.46 -10.02
C ASP A 108 -7.16 -7.93 -9.29
N PHE A 109 -5.98 -8.27 -9.79
CA PHE A 109 -4.71 -7.85 -9.16
C PHE A 109 -4.42 -6.35 -9.27
N ALA A 110 -5.02 -5.66 -10.24
CA ALA A 110 -4.85 -4.21 -10.39
C ALA A 110 -5.78 -3.40 -9.47
N GLY A 111 -6.71 -4.07 -8.77
CA GLY A 111 -7.66 -3.43 -7.87
C GLY A 111 -8.69 -2.54 -8.57
N MET A 112 -8.97 -2.81 -9.85
CA MET A 112 -9.96 -2.10 -10.66
C MET A 112 -11.36 -2.69 -10.46
N ILE A 113 -11.45 -3.96 -10.08
CA ILE A 113 -12.69 -4.66 -9.74
C ILE A 113 -12.51 -5.20 -8.31
N ALA A 114 -13.36 -4.72 -7.40
CA ALA A 114 -13.35 -5.12 -6.01
C ALA A 114 -14.61 -5.93 -5.66
N PHE A 115 -14.63 -6.53 -4.48
CA PHE A 115 -15.85 -7.06 -3.89
C PHE A 115 -16.46 -6.03 -2.94
N ASP A 116 -17.77 -5.84 -2.99
CA ASP A 116 -18.50 -5.10 -1.97
C ASP A 116 -18.75 -5.95 -0.70
N GLU A 117 -19.49 -5.39 0.27
CA GLU A 117 -19.82 -6.07 1.53
C GLU A 117 -20.68 -7.33 1.33
N ASP A 118 -21.47 -7.37 0.26
CA ASP A 118 -22.30 -8.52 -0.12
C ASP A 118 -21.51 -9.58 -0.89
N GLY A 119 -20.24 -9.30 -1.22
CA GLY A 119 -19.39 -10.18 -2.02
C GLY A 119 -19.61 -10.07 -3.52
N ASP A 120 -20.31 -9.03 -3.99
CA ASP A 120 -20.56 -8.79 -5.41
C ASP A 120 -19.42 -7.98 -6.05
N GLU A 121 -19.14 -8.25 -7.33
CA GLU A 121 -18.11 -7.51 -8.05
C GLU A 121 -18.57 -6.08 -8.39
N VAL A 122 -17.80 -5.10 -7.90
CA VAL A 122 -18.00 -3.66 -8.13
C VAL A 122 -16.78 -3.05 -8.82
N PHE A 123 -17.00 -2.01 -9.63
CA PHE A 123 -15.88 -1.21 -10.12
C PHE A 123 -15.26 -0.41 -8.98
N ASN A 124 -13.93 -0.32 -8.94
CA ASN A 124 -13.19 0.42 -7.92
C ASN A 124 -12.48 1.67 -8.48
N PHE A 125 -12.87 2.10 -9.69
CA PHE A 125 -12.31 3.26 -10.39
C PHE A 125 -13.36 4.04 -11.18
N GLY A 126 -12.99 5.27 -11.58
CA GLY A 126 -13.76 6.10 -12.49
C GLY A 126 -15.15 6.50 -11.96
N LYS A 127 -16.02 6.96 -12.88
CA LYS A 127 -17.38 7.41 -12.56
C LYS A 127 -18.29 6.33 -11.96
N HIS A 128 -17.95 5.06 -12.20
CA HIS A 128 -18.74 3.90 -11.77
C HIS A 128 -18.20 3.25 -10.49
N LYS A 129 -17.30 3.92 -9.77
CA LYS A 129 -16.72 3.41 -8.53
C LYS A 129 -17.81 3.08 -7.50
N GLY A 130 -17.75 1.88 -6.94
CA GLY A 130 -18.72 1.33 -5.98
C GLY A 130 -19.97 0.73 -6.62
N ILE A 131 -20.12 0.78 -7.94
CA ILE A 131 -21.30 0.25 -8.64
C ILE A 131 -21.03 -1.18 -9.11
N LYS A 132 -22.02 -2.07 -8.96
CA LYS A 132 -21.95 -3.47 -9.42
C LYS A 132 -21.62 -3.52 -10.90
N VAL A 133 -20.58 -4.30 -11.24
CA VAL A 133 -20.09 -4.47 -12.61
C VAL A 133 -21.25 -4.90 -13.51
N ASN A 134 -22.03 -5.87 -13.07
CA ASN A 134 -23.17 -6.41 -13.79
C ASN A 134 -24.27 -5.37 -14.08
N ALA A 135 -24.47 -4.39 -13.19
CA ALA A 135 -25.46 -3.34 -13.40
C ALA A 135 -24.99 -2.34 -14.46
N VAL A 136 -23.72 -1.94 -14.39
CA VAL A 136 -23.10 -1.05 -15.38
C VAL A 136 -23.07 -1.68 -16.77
N LEU A 137 -22.72 -2.97 -16.88
CA LEU A 137 -22.66 -3.65 -18.17
C LEU A 137 -24.04 -3.83 -18.83
N GLU A 138 -25.13 -3.83 -18.05
CA GLU A 138 -26.49 -3.82 -18.59
C GLU A 138 -26.96 -2.43 -18.98
N ALA A 139 -26.73 -1.43 -18.12
CA ALA A 139 -27.15 -0.05 -18.37
C ALA A 139 -26.32 0.61 -19.49
N GLU A 140 -25.03 0.30 -19.57
CA GLU A 140 -24.08 0.86 -20.54
C GLU A 140 -23.32 -0.29 -21.26
N PRO A 141 -23.92 -1.03 -22.21
CA PRO A 141 -23.27 -2.17 -22.87
C PRO A 141 -21.94 -1.83 -23.56
N GLY A 142 -21.78 -0.58 -24.03
CA GLY A 142 -20.54 -0.07 -24.62
C GLY A 142 -19.37 0.03 -23.64
N TYR A 143 -19.64 0.08 -22.33
CA TYR A 143 -18.61 0.19 -21.30
C TYR A 143 -17.69 -1.05 -21.27
N TYR A 144 -18.25 -2.24 -21.54
CA TYR A 144 -17.46 -3.46 -21.72
C TYR A 144 -16.43 -3.31 -22.84
N SER A 145 -16.88 -2.90 -24.03
CA SER A 145 -16.00 -2.75 -25.20
C SER A 145 -14.95 -1.66 -25.00
N TRP A 146 -15.31 -0.58 -24.29
CA TRP A 146 -14.35 0.44 -23.91
C TRP A 146 -13.22 -0.13 -23.03
N ILE A 147 -13.54 -0.88 -21.95
CA ILE A 147 -12.51 -1.48 -21.09
C ILE A 147 -11.65 -2.48 -21.88
N GLN A 148 -12.26 -3.31 -22.74
CA GLN A 148 -11.51 -4.30 -23.51
C GLN A 148 -10.51 -3.67 -24.48
N ASN A 149 -10.83 -2.51 -25.06
CA ASN A 149 -9.98 -1.80 -26.02
C ASN A 149 -9.02 -0.78 -25.37
N ALA A 150 -9.35 -0.27 -24.18
CA ALA A 150 -8.49 0.64 -23.43
C ALA A 150 -7.29 -0.07 -22.79
N ASP A 151 -6.33 0.70 -22.28
CA ASP A 151 -5.12 0.20 -21.64
C ASP A 151 -5.37 -0.26 -20.20
N PHE A 152 -6.10 -1.37 -20.06
CA PHE A 152 -6.28 -2.08 -18.80
C PHE A 152 -5.43 -3.35 -18.75
N PRO A 153 -4.97 -3.78 -17.55
CA PRO A 153 -4.29 -5.05 -17.39
C PRO A 153 -5.13 -6.22 -17.93
N LEU A 154 -4.47 -7.16 -18.60
CA LEU A 154 -5.13 -8.30 -19.24
C LEU A 154 -5.94 -9.14 -18.24
N TYR A 155 -5.46 -9.25 -17.00
CA TYR A 155 -6.19 -9.97 -15.96
C TYR A 155 -7.51 -9.27 -15.59
N THR A 156 -7.52 -7.95 -15.46
CA THR A 156 -8.74 -7.15 -15.25
C THR A 156 -9.73 -7.38 -16.40
N LYS A 157 -9.26 -7.34 -17.65
CA LYS A 157 -10.08 -7.63 -18.84
C LYS A 157 -10.65 -9.04 -18.82
N LYS A 158 -9.85 -10.04 -18.43
CA LYS A 158 -10.27 -11.45 -18.28
C LYS A 158 -11.38 -11.59 -17.23
N ILE A 159 -11.21 -10.97 -16.06
CA ILE A 159 -12.20 -10.99 -14.97
C ILE A 159 -13.51 -10.33 -15.41
N LEU A 160 -13.43 -9.17 -16.06
CA LEU A 160 -14.61 -8.49 -16.60
C LEU A 160 -15.40 -9.37 -17.58
N THR A 161 -14.70 -10.06 -18.48
CA THR A 161 -15.31 -11.02 -19.41
C THR A 161 -15.96 -12.19 -18.69
N ALA A 162 -15.31 -12.75 -17.67
CA ALA A 162 -15.88 -13.84 -16.87
C ALA A 162 -17.19 -13.41 -16.19
N ILE A 163 -17.22 -12.22 -15.59
CA ILE A 163 -18.43 -11.64 -14.98
C ILE A 163 -19.57 -11.55 -16.01
N LYS A 164 -19.29 -11.00 -17.19
CA LYS A 164 -20.26 -10.86 -18.28
C LYS A 164 -20.82 -12.21 -18.74
N LEU A 165 -19.97 -13.22 -18.91
CA LEU A 165 -20.38 -14.55 -19.37
C LEU A 165 -21.22 -15.29 -18.31
N ARG A 166 -20.87 -15.19 -17.01
CA ARG A 166 -21.66 -15.80 -15.93
C ARG A 166 -23.11 -15.29 -15.94
N LYS A 167 -23.29 -13.98 -16.14
CA LYS A 167 -24.62 -13.37 -16.21
C LYS A 167 -25.45 -13.86 -17.39
N LEU A 168 -24.83 -14.10 -18.55
CA LEU A 168 -25.52 -14.64 -19.73
C LEU A 168 -25.99 -16.08 -19.54
N ASN A 169 -25.25 -16.89 -18.77
CA ASN A 169 -25.60 -18.28 -18.49
C ASN A 169 -26.61 -18.47 -17.35
N THR A 170 -26.97 -17.40 -16.65
CA THR A 170 -27.94 -17.42 -15.52
C THR A 170 -29.28 -16.76 -15.91
N LYS A 171 -29.43 -16.36 -17.18
CA LYS A 171 -30.71 -15.96 -17.80
C LYS A 171 -31.27 -17.12 -18.60
#